data_AF-A0A1M6CE09-F1
#
_entry.id   AF-A0A1M6CE09-F1
#
_cell.length_a   1.000
_cell.length_b   1.000
_cell.length_c   1.000
_cell.angle_alpha   90.00
_cell.angle_beta   90.00
_cell.angle_gamma   90.00
#
_symmetry.space_group_name_H-M   'P 1'
#
loop_
_entity.id
_entity.type
_entity.pdbx_description
1 polymer ?
#
loop_
_entity_poly.entity_id
_entity_poly.type
_entity_poly.pdbx_seq_one_letter_code
_entity_poly.pdbx_strand_id
1 'polypeptide(L)'
;MYGTANAYNAYKNNSVNYASKEQLLLMLLDGAVKYAKIGRQAILDKDIQKAHEYLTRTQDIFVELMVSLDTNAGEWAVQIFSVYEFIKDRVGYANLKKEVAVMDEIIPMIEEVRDTWNEAYKISKGNK
;
A
#
# COMPACT_ATOMS: atom_id res chain seq x y z
N MET A 1 -15.86 30.18 6.38
CA MET A 1 -15.22 29.53 5.22
C MET A 1 -15.14 28.01 5.48
N TYR A 2 -16.27 27.28 5.37
CA TYR A 2 -16.40 25.87 5.82
C TYR A 2 -16.91 24.90 4.72
N GLY A 3 -16.94 25.32 3.44
CA GLY A 3 -17.59 24.55 2.36
C GLY A 3 -16.68 23.58 1.58
N THR A 4 -15.36 23.77 1.59
CA THR A 4 -14.44 23.03 0.68
C THR A 4 -13.98 21.68 1.23
N ALA A 5 -13.77 21.56 2.54
CA ALA A 5 -13.36 20.30 3.18
C ALA A 5 -14.46 19.22 3.11
N ASN A 6 -15.73 19.64 3.22
CA ASN A 6 -16.87 18.72 3.18
C ASN A 6 -17.10 18.16 1.77
N ALA A 7 -16.92 18.99 0.74
CA ALA A 7 -17.01 18.53 -0.65
C ALA A 7 -15.89 17.54 -0.99
N TYR A 8 -14.63 17.84 -0.64
CA TYR A 8 -13.49 16.94 -0.90
C TYR A 8 -13.64 15.58 -0.21
N ASN A 9 -14.08 15.56 1.05
CA ASN A 9 -14.34 14.33 1.79
C ASN A 9 -15.52 13.55 1.17
N ALA A 10 -16.58 14.22 0.73
CA ALA A 10 -17.70 13.59 0.03
C ALA A 10 -17.27 12.98 -1.31
N TYR A 11 -16.41 13.66 -2.09
CA TYR A 11 -15.86 13.12 -3.34
C TYR A 11 -15.00 11.88 -3.10
N LYS A 12 -14.11 11.91 -2.10
CA LYS A 12 -13.27 10.76 -1.74
C LYS A 12 -14.10 9.56 -1.26
N ASN A 13 -15.16 9.82 -0.48
CA ASN A 13 -16.07 8.75 -0.05
C ASN A 13 -16.86 8.17 -1.22
N ASN A 14 -17.37 9.01 -2.11
CA ASN A 14 -18.07 8.54 -3.32
C ASN A 14 -17.14 7.74 -4.24
N SER A 15 -15.89 8.17 -4.43
CA SER A 15 -14.93 7.44 -5.26
C SER A 15 -14.63 6.03 -4.70
N VAL A 16 -14.64 5.86 -3.38
CA VAL A 16 -14.48 4.54 -2.75
C VAL A 16 -15.77 3.72 -2.88
N ASN A 17 -16.93 4.31 -2.59
CA ASN A 17 -18.21 3.60 -2.57
C ASN A 17 -18.65 3.04 -3.93
N TYR A 18 -18.24 3.67 -5.03
CA TYR A 18 -18.58 3.25 -6.39
C TYR A 18 -17.41 2.63 -7.16
N ALA A 19 -16.25 2.44 -6.52
CA ALA A 19 -15.10 1.79 -7.14
C ALA A 19 -15.36 0.29 -7.35
N SER A 20 -14.88 -0.25 -8.47
CA SER A 20 -14.80 -1.71 -8.65
C SER A 20 -13.78 -2.33 -7.70
N LYS A 21 -13.85 -3.65 -7.49
CA LYS A 21 -12.90 -4.37 -6.62
C LYS A 21 -11.45 -4.16 -7.07
N GLU A 22 -11.21 -4.14 -8.37
CA GLU A 22 -9.89 -3.89 -8.95
C GLU A 22 -9.43 -2.46 -8.70
N GLN A 23 -10.34 -1.47 -8.79
CA GLN A 23 -10.00 -0.08 -8.48
C GLN A 23 -9.68 0.11 -6.98
N LEU A 24 -10.41 -0.56 -6.09
CA LEU A 24 -10.11 -0.56 -4.66
C LEU A 24 -8.72 -1.15 -4.36
N LEU A 25 -8.34 -2.23 -5.04
CA LEU A 25 -7.00 -2.81 -4.94
C LEU A 25 -5.91 -1.81 -5.34
N LEU A 26 -6.07 -1.13 -6.49
CA LEU A 26 -5.11 -0.12 -6.94
C LEU A 26 -5.02 1.06 -5.96
N MET A 27 -6.16 1.51 -5.41
CA MET A 27 -6.19 2.58 -4.41
C MET A 27 -5.48 2.18 -3.09
N LEU A 28 -5.60 0.92 -2.67
CA LEU A 28 -4.86 0.39 -1.52
C LEU A 28 -3.35 0.42 -1.77
N LEU A 29 -2.91 -0.01 -2.96
CA LEU A 29 -1.50 -0.03 -3.35
C LEU A 29 -0.90 1.38 -3.47
N ASP A 30 -1.65 2.33 -4.04
CA ASP A 30 -1.28 3.75 -4.02
C ASP A 30 -1.16 4.29 -2.59
N GLY A 31 -2.08 3.89 -1.72
CA GLY A 31 -2.04 4.15 -0.29
C GLY A 31 -0.78 3.61 0.37
N ALA A 32 -0.40 2.36 0.07
CA ALA A 32 0.78 1.70 0.63
C ALA A 32 2.07 2.47 0.29
N VAL A 33 2.26 2.84 -0.98
CA VAL A 33 3.43 3.62 -1.43
C VAL A 33 3.46 4.98 -0.74
N LYS A 34 2.32 5.68 -0.70
CA LYS A 34 2.21 6.98 -0.04
C LYS A 34 2.58 6.89 1.44
N TYR A 35 1.99 5.93 2.17
CA TYR A 35 2.23 5.77 3.60
C TYR A 35 3.66 5.33 3.90
N ALA A 36 4.26 4.47 3.08
CA ALA A 36 5.66 4.08 3.24
C ALA A 36 6.60 5.28 3.10
N LYS A 37 6.37 6.14 2.10
CA LYS A 37 7.16 7.38 1.91
C LYS A 37 6.99 8.39 3.05
N ILE A 38 5.76 8.56 3.56
CA ILE A 38 5.50 9.43 4.72
C ILE A 38 6.18 8.86 5.97
N GLY A 39 6.06 7.55 6.21
CA GLY A 39 6.68 6.88 7.35
C GLY A 39 8.21 7.00 7.33
N ARG A 40 8.82 6.81 6.15
CA ARG A 40 10.26 7.05 5.95
C ARG A 40 10.65 8.49 6.28
N GLN A 41 9.94 9.48 5.76
CA GLN A 41 10.25 10.88 6.02
C GLN A 41 10.10 11.20 7.51
N ALA A 42 9.08 10.67 8.18
CA ALA A 42 8.89 10.85 9.61
C ALA A 42 10.03 10.25 10.44
N ILE A 43 10.65 9.14 10.01
CA ILE A 43 11.88 8.62 10.65
C ILE A 43 13.02 9.66 10.54
N LEU A 44 13.25 10.22 9.35
CA LEU A 44 14.28 11.24 9.13
C LEU A 44 14.04 12.49 9.98
N ASP A 45 12.79 12.92 10.08
CA ASP A 45 12.36 14.07 10.87
C ASP A 45 12.35 13.78 12.38
N LYS A 46 12.66 12.54 12.80
CA LYS A 46 12.58 12.04 14.18
C LYS A 46 11.19 12.14 14.81
N ASP A 47 10.15 12.20 13.99
CA ASP A 47 8.75 12.12 14.43
C ASP A 47 8.35 10.65 14.59
N ILE A 48 8.68 10.09 15.75
CA ILE A 48 8.53 8.66 16.06
C ILE A 48 7.06 8.21 16.01
N GLN A 49 6.14 9.06 16.50
CA GLN A 49 4.71 8.74 16.53
C GLN A 49 4.15 8.67 15.11
N LYS A 50 4.44 9.67 14.29
CA LYS A 50 4.01 9.68 12.88
C LYS A 50 4.66 8.57 12.09
N ALA A 51 5.95 8.30 12.30
CA ALA A 51 6.62 7.16 11.68
C ALA A 51 5.91 5.85 12.03
N HIS A 52 5.59 5.63 13.31
CA HIS A 52 4.86 4.44 13.71
C HIS A 52 3.47 4.35 13.08
N GLU A 53 2.69 5.42 13.12
CA GLU A 53 1.35 5.47 12.52
C GLU A 53 1.37 5.06 11.05
N TYR A 54 2.20 5.72 10.23
CA TYR A 54 2.20 5.49 8.79
C TYR A 54 2.82 4.15 8.40
N LEU A 55 3.85 3.67 9.11
CA LEU A 55 4.44 2.37 8.82
C LEU A 55 3.57 1.20 9.29
N THR A 56 2.80 1.36 10.37
CA THR A 56 1.76 0.38 10.75
C THR A 56 0.67 0.32 9.69
N ARG A 57 0.20 1.46 9.20
CA ARG A 57 -0.79 1.49 8.10
C ARG A 57 -0.29 0.85 6.81
N THR A 58 1.00 0.98 6.48
CA THR A 58 1.60 0.24 5.36
C THR A 58 1.55 -1.27 5.62
N GLN A 59 1.91 -1.74 6.81
CA GLN A 59 1.83 -3.17 7.18
C GLN A 59 0.39 -3.69 7.09
N ASP A 60 -0.59 -2.94 7.59
CA ASP A 60 -2.01 -3.32 7.55
C ASP A 60 -2.51 -3.56 6.12
N ILE A 61 -2.06 -2.73 5.16
CA ILE A 61 -2.40 -2.93 3.75
C ILE A 61 -1.82 -4.25 3.23
N PHE A 62 -0.55 -4.55 3.52
CA PHE A 62 0.04 -5.82 3.09
C PHE A 62 -0.61 -7.03 3.77
N VAL A 63 -1.03 -6.91 5.04
CA VAL A 63 -1.84 -7.94 5.70
C VAL A 63 -3.17 -8.15 4.97
N GLU A 64 -3.87 -7.08 4.60
CA GLU A 64 -5.13 -7.18 3.86
C GLU A 64 -4.92 -7.83 2.48
N LEU A 65 -3.83 -7.48 1.77
CA LEU A 65 -3.48 -8.13 0.50
C LEU A 65 -3.20 -9.63 0.67
N MET A 66 -2.53 -10.03 1.76
CA MET A 66 -2.28 -11.43 2.07
C MET A 66 -3.57 -12.19 2.39
N VAL A 67 -4.47 -11.60 3.18
CA VAL A 67 -5.74 -12.22 3.60
C VAL A 67 -6.72 -12.34 2.43
N SER A 68 -6.71 -11.37 1.51
CA SER A 68 -7.63 -11.35 0.36
C SER A 68 -7.15 -12.14 -0.86
N LEU A 69 -5.89 -12.59 -0.88
CA LEU A 69 -5.31 -13.34 -2.00
C LEU A 69 -5.75 -14.81 -1.99
N ASP A 70 -6.33 -15.28 -3.09
CA ASP A 70 -6.57 -16.71 -3.30
C ASP A 70 -5.26 -17.42 -3.70
N THR A 71 -4.63 -18.07 -2.72
CA THR A 71 -3.37 -18.81 -2.92
C THR A 71 -3.55 -20.08 -3.76
N ASN A 72 -4.78 -20.52 -4.05
CA ASN A 72 -5.03 -21.64 -4.96
C ASN A 72 -5.09 -21.22 -6.43
N ALA A 73 -5.01 -19.92 -6.74
CA ALA A 73 -5.08 -19.38 -8.10
C ALA A 73 -3.85 -19.73 -8.97
N GLY A 74 -2.84 -20.38 -8.39
CA GLY A 74 -1.66 -20.89 -9.08
C GLY A 74 -0.36 -20.55 -8.36
N GLU A 75 0.76 -21.00 -8.92
CA GLU A 75 2.09 -20.80 -8.35
C GLU A 75 2.43 -19.31 -8.13
N TRP A 76 2.00 -18.45 -9.06
CA TRP A 76 2.18 -17.00 -8.97
C TRP A 76 1.56 -16.40 -7.70
N ALA A 77 0.44 -16.96 -7.23
CA ALA A 77 -0.26 -16.47 -6.04
C ALA A 77 0.54 -16.80 -4.76
N VAL A 78 1.18 -17.96 -4.71
CA VAL A 78 2.09 -18.32 -3.61
C VAL A 78 3.33 -17.43 -3.63
N GLN A 79 3.90 -17.20 -4.82
CA GLN A 79 5.09 -16.34 -4.96
C GLN A 79 4.82 -14.90 -4.53
N ILE A 80 3.70 -14.31 -4.97
CA ILE A 80 3.37 -12.92 -4.61
C ILE A 80 2.97 -12.79 -3.13
N PHE A 81 2.39 -13.84 -2.52
CA PHE A 81 2.16 -13.89 -1.08
C PHE A 81 3.47 -13.73 -0.30
N SER A 82 4.52 -14.47 -0.68
CA SER A 82 5.84 -14.36 -0.05
C SER A 82 6.47 -12.96 -0.20
N VAL A 83 6.23 -12.29 -1.34
CA VAL A 83 6.66 -10.90 -1.54
C VAL A 83 5.93 -9.98 -0.55
N TYR A 84 4.61 -10.13 -0.39
CA TYR A 84 3.84 -9.32 0.56
C TYR A 84 4.28 -9.53 2.01
N GLU A 85 4.51 -10.78 2.39
CA GLU A 85 4.99 -11.13 3.73
C GLU A 85 6.36 -10.48 4.01
N PHE A 86 7.30 -10.62 3.07
CA PHE A 86 8.62 -10.00 3.18
C PHE A 86 8.53 -8.47 3.33
N ILE A 87 7.72 -7.81 2.50
CA ILE A 87 7.54 -6.36 2.59
C ILE A 87 6.97 -5.96 3.96
N LYS A 88 5.90 -6.63 4.41
CA LYS A 88 5.30 -6.39 5.72
C LYS A 88 6.34 -6.48 6.83
N ASP A 89 7.15 -7.53 6.83
CA ASP A 89 8.15 -7.77 7.88
C ASP A 89 9.28 -6.75 7.84
N ARG A 90 9.75 -6.35 6.65
CA ARG A 90 10.78 -5.32 6.51
C ARG A 90 10.30 -3.94 6.94
N VAL A 91 9.06 -3.58 6.60
CA VAL A 91 8.43 -2.34 7.08
C VAL A 91 8.26 -2.38 8.61
N GLY A 92 7.84 -3.51 9.18
CA GLY A 92 7.76 -3.71 10.62
C GLY A 92 9.11 -3.57 11.32
N TYR A 93 10.16 -4.18 10.76
CA TYR A 93 11.53 -4.04 11.26
C TYR A 93 12.00 -2.58 11.21
N ALA A 94 11.80 -1.89 10.08
CA ALA A 94 12.14 -0.47 9.95
C ALA A 94 11.36 0.40 10.94
N ASN A 95 10.10 0.07 11.21
CA ASN A 95 9.29 0.77 12.21
C ASN A 95 9.84 0.58 13.64
N LEU A 96 10.22 -0.64 13.99
CA LEU A 96 10.77 -0.97 15.31
C LEU A 96 12.15 -0.33 15.55
N LYS A 97 13.02 -0.37 14.53
CA LYS A 97 14.40 0.14 14.63
C LYS A 97 14.54 1.61 14.24
N LYS A 98 13.52 2.18 13.60
CA LYS A 98 13.59 3.50 12.96
C LYS A 98 14.75 3.58 11.96
N GLU A 99 14.87 2.53 11.16
CA GLU A 99 15.96 2.37 10.20
C GLU A 99 15.55 2.85 8.81
N VAL A 100 16.06 4.01 8.39
CA VAL A 100 15.72 4.62 7.10
C VAL A 100 16.26 3.80 5.94
N ALA A 101 17.44 3.19 6.08
CA ALA A 101 18.05 2.41 5.01
C ALA A 101 17.14 1.24 4.57
N VAL A 102 16.47 0.60 5.53
CA VAL A 102 15.50 -0.47 5.23
C VAL A 102 14.29 0.07 4.47
N MET A 103 13.83 1.29 4.78
CA MET A 103 12.75 1.92 4.02
C MET A 103 13.18 2.31 2.61
N ASP A 104 14.43 2.74 2.42
CA ASP A 104 15.00 3.04 1.10
C ASP A 104 15.06 1.80 0.20
N GLU A 105 15.38 0.64 0.77
CA GLU A 105 15.36 -0.64 0.05
C GLU A 105 13.94 -1.11 -0.26
N ILE A 106 12.99 -0.94 0.67
CA ILE A 106 11.66 -1.57 0.56
C ILE A 106 10.67 -0.76 -0.26
N ILE A 107 10.78 0.57 -0.30
CA ILE A 107 9.84 1.42 -1.04
C ILE A 107 9.81 1.05 -2.53
N PRO A 108 10.94 0.85 -3.23
CA PRO A 108 10.93 0.40 -4.62
C PRO A 108 10.16 -0.90 -4.84
N MET A 109 10.24 -1.88 -3.91
CA MET A 109 9.47 -3.13 -4.00
C MET A 109 7.96 -2.90 -3.82
N ILE A 110 7.56 -1.99 -2.91
CA ILE A 110 6.16 -1.59 -2.75
C ILE A 110 5.65 -0.93 -4.05
N GLU A 111 6.48 -0.11 -4.68
CA GLU A 111 6.17 0.52 -5.97
C GLU A 111 6.03 -0.50 -7.10
N GLU A 112 6.92 -1.49 -7.18
CA GLU A 112 6.87 -2.56 -8.17
C GLU A 112 5.61 -3.43 -8.03
N VAL A 113 5.19 -3.75 -6.79
CA VAL A 113 3.93 -4.46 -6.53
C VAL A 113 2.75 -3.65 -7.06
N ARG A 114 2.70 -2.34 -6.74
CA ARG A 114 1.65 -1.45 -7.25
C ARG A 114 1.63 -1.44 -8.78
N ASP A 115 2.79 -1.31 -9.40
CA ASP A 115 2.91 -1.14 -10.85
C ASP A 115 2.50 -2.44 -11.58
N THR A 116 2.86 -3.59 -11.02
CA THR A 116 2.43 -4.92 -11.47
C THR A 116 0.90 -5.03 -11.53
N TRP A 117 0.20 -4.64 -10.45
CA TRP A 117 -1.26 -4.68 -10.44
C TRP A 117 -1.91 -3.66 -11.37
N ASN A 118 -1.29 -2.48 -11.52
CA ASN A 118 -1.74 -1.49 -12.51
C ASN A 118 -1.64 -2.05 -13.93
N GLU A 119 -0.56 -2.75 -14.26
CA GLU A 119 -0.39 -3.38 -15.56
C GLU A 119 -1.40 -4.53 -15.76
N ALA A 120 -1.55 -5.41 -14.78
CA ALA A 120 -2.56 -6.47 -14.81
C ALA A 120 -3.97 -5.91 -15.03
N TYR A 121 -4.31 -4.81 -14.35
CA TYR A 121 -5.59 -4.12 -14.55
C TYR A 121 -5.74 -3.59 -15.99
N LYS A 122 -4.72 -2.94 -16.55
CA LYS A 122 -4.74 -2.45 -17.94
C LYS A 122 -4.96 -3.60 -18.94
N ILE A 123 -4.24 -4.71 -18.78
CA ILE A 123 -4.39 -5.91 -19.61
C ILE A 123 -5.83 -6.46 -19.51
N SER A 124 -6.39 -6.50 -18.29
CA SER A 124 -7.78 -6.99 -18.07
C SER A 124 -8.85 -6.14 -18.77
N LYS A 125 -8.57 -4.85 -19.00
CA LYS A 125 -9.47 -3.92 -19.70
C LYS A 125 -9.22 -3.84 -21.20
N GLY A 126 -7.97 -4.04 -21.64
CA GLY A 126 -7.57 -4.01 -23.06
C GLY A 126 -7.96 -5.27 -23.85
N ASN A 127 -8.20 -6.39 -23.16
CA ASN A 127 -8.70 -7.64 -23.77
C ASN A 127 -10.24 -7.69 -23.89
N LYS A 128 -10.91 -6.53 -23.96
CA LYS A 128 -12.35 -6.41 -24.25
C LYS A 128 -12.60 -5.84 -25.63
#